data_AF-A0A0V1I580-F1
#
_entry.id   AF-A0A0V1I580-F1
#
_cell.length_a   1.000
_cell.length_b   1.000
_cell.length_c   1.000
_cell.angle_alpha   90.00
_cell.angle_beta   90.00
_cell.angle_gamma   90.00
#
_symmetry.space_group_name_H-M   'P 1'
#
loop_
_entity.id
_entity.type
_entity.pdbx_description
1 polymer ?
#
loop_
_entity_poly.entity_id
_entity_poly.type
_entity_poly.pdbx_seq_one_letter_code
_entity_poly.pdbx_strand_id
1 'polypeptide(L)'
;MQKSVIVTGFGSYGCYDENPSWQAVQRLSEMKLANVDLQIYCIPVIYEEADKFIDHIWETADPDLMMHVGVSDLLKESIAIEEQAYNFGYCEKDILGHVPLNNCVAANYNSVLKTEFPVESIVNSLNACYLDSNLKFHVSNDPGRYLCSYTYFKSLIHNSEKTIFVHIPPFSSFTSEETIANALRSIILSPTFY
;
A
#
# COMPACT_ATOMS: atom_id res chain seq x y z
N MET A 1 21.49 -11.88 -4.82
CA MET A 1 21.32 -11.18 -3.53
C MET A 1 19.86 -11.29 -3.15
N GLN A 2 19.57 -11.45 -1.86
CA GLN A 2 18.20 -11.48 -1.35
C GLN A 2 17.70 -10.03 -1.26
N LYS A 3 16.47 -9.78 -1.72
CA LYS A 3 15.88 -8.44 -1.81
C LYS A 3 15.13 -8.09 -0.54
N SER A 4 15.39 -6.95 0.07
CA SER A 4 14.67 -6.48 1.25
C SER A 4 13.33 -5.87 0.83
N VAL A 5 12.23 -6.46 1.27
CA VAL A 5 10.88 -5.99 0.94
C VAL A 5 10.13 -5.73 2.23
N ILE A 6 9.59 -4.52 2.37
CA ILE A 6 8.73 -4.15 3.48
C ILE A 6 7.30 -4.00 2.95
N VAL A 7 6.36 -4.67 3.62
CA VAL A 7 4.94 -4.57 3.30
C VAL A 7 4.14 -4.13 4.52
N THR A 8 3.27 -3.15 4.36
CA THR A 8 2.45 -2.68 5.46
C THR A 8 0.96 -2.87 5.20
N GLY A 9 0.21 -3.24 6.23
CA GLY A 9 -1.25 -3.11 6.27
C GLY A 9 -1.66 -2.11 7.34
N PHE A 10 -2.96 -1.84 7.45
CA PHE A 10 -3.50 -0.91 8.45
C PHE A 10 -4.22 -1.64 9.58
N GLY A 11 -4.21 -1.05 10.78
CA GLY A 11 -5.01 -1.53 11.90
C GLY A 11 -6.51 -1.33 11.72
N SER A 12 -7.26 -1.70 12.76
CA SER A 12 -8.73 -1.58 12.82
C SER A 12 -9.20 -0.13 12.61
N TYR A 13 -10.28 0.04 11.86
CA TYR A 13 -10.90 1.34 11.59
C TYR A 13 -12.36 1.21 11.13
N GLY A 14 -13.21 2.13 11.55
CA GLY A 14 -14.61 2.17 11.11
C GLY A 14 -15.37 0.90 11.50
N CYS A 15 -15.88 0.18 10.50
CA CYS A 15 -16.58 -1.11 10.67
C CYS A 15 -15.65 -2.33 10.63
N TYR A 16 -14.34 -2.14 10.41
CA TYR A 16 -13.36 -3.21 10.34
C TYR A 16 -12.72 -3.43 11.70
N ASP A 17 -13.25 -4.40 12.46
CA ASP A 17 -12.62 -4.90 13.69
C ASP A 17 -11.24 -5.49 13.39
N GLU A 18 -11.11 -6.17 12.24
CA GLU A 18 -9.84 -6.54 11.62
C GLU A 18 -9.80 -6.03 10.18
N ASN A 19 -8.77 -5.25 9.85
CA ASN A 19 -8.65 -4.63 8.54
C ASN A 19 -8.24 -5.67 7.47
N PRO A 20 -8.94 -5.78 6.33
CA PRO A 20 -8.58 -6.71 5.26
C PRO A 20 -7.14 -6.55 4.75
N SER A 21 -6.62 -5.32 4.75
CA SER A 21 -5.23 -5.07 4.34
C SER A 21 -4.23 -5.77 5.26
N TRP A 22 -4.45 -5.72 6.57
CA TRP A 22 -3.55 -6.36 7.52
C TRP A 22 -3.66 -7.88 7.47
N GLN A 23 -4.87 -8.43 7.41
CA GLN A 23 -5.09 -9.87 7.25
C GLN A 23 -4.37 -10.42 6.01
N ALA A 24 -4.49 -9.74 4.86
CA ALA A 24 -3.81 -10.16 3.63
C ALA A 24 -2.28 -10.07 3.73
N VAL A 25 -1.74 -9.05 4.41
CA VAL A 25 -0.30 -8.90 4.64
C VAL A 25 0.24 -9.95 5.61
N GLN A 26 -0.52 -10.31 6.64
CA GLN A 26 -0.17 -11.43 7.53
C GLN A 26 -0.12 -12.74 6.75
N ARG A 27 -1.15 -13.03 5.94
CA ARG A 27 -1.16 -14.22 5.09
C ARG A 27 0.02 -14.25 4.13
N LEU A 28 0.36 -13.13 3.51
CA LEU A 28 1.52 -13.01 2.61
C LEU A 28 2.82 -13.39 3.33
N SER A 29 2.99 -13.05 4.60
CA SER A 29 4.20 -13.38 5.37
C SER A 29 4.41 -14.89 5.61
N GLU A 30 3.34 -15.67 5.52
CA GLU A 30 3.38 -17.13 5.61
C GLU A 30 3.79 -17.80 4.28
N MET A 31 3.77 -17.03 3.18
CA MET A 31 4.08 -17.52 1.85
C MET A 31 5.58 -17.53 1.57
N LYS A 32 6.03 -18.50 0.76
CA LYS A 32 7.42 -18.53 0.28
C LYS A 32 7.61 -17.55 -0.88
N LEU A 33 8.51 -16.59 -0.70
CA LEU A 33 8.98 -15.65 -1.73
C LEU A 33 10.46 -15.93 -2.02
N ALA A 34 10.75 -16.41 -3.23
CA ALA A 34 12.12 -16.74 -3.61
C ALA A 34 12.98 -15.47 -3.72
N ASN A 35 14.16 -15.47 -3.08
CA ASN A 35 15.11 -14.35 -3.08
C ASN A 35 14.55 -13.03 -2.51
N VAL A 36 13.58 -13.10 -1.61
CA VAL A 36 13.01 -11.95 -0.89
C VAL A 36 13.19 -12.17 0.61
N ASP A 37 13.64 -11.13 1.31
CA ASP A 37 13.56 -10.99 2.76
C ASP A 37 12.37 -10.08 3.06
N LEU A 38 11.25 -10.68 3.50
CA LEU A 38 9.99 -9.98 3.69
C LEU A 38 9.83 -9.59 5.15
N GLN A 39 9.64 -8.29 5.40
CA GLN A 39 9.19 -7.77 6.69
C GLN A 39 7.79 -7.19 6.55
N ILE A 40 6.95 -7.41 7.56
CA ILE A 40 5.58 -6.89 7.59
C ILE A 40 5.33 -6.02 8.81
N TYR A 41 4.55 -4.96 8.63
CA TYR A 41 4.17 -4.06 9.72
C TYR A 41 2.70 -3.64 9.65
N CYS A 42 2.08 -3.48 10.81
CA CYS A 42 0.72 -2.97 10.95
C CYS A 42 0.80 -1.49 11.34
N ILE A 43 0.27 -0.59 10.51
CA ILE A 43 0.24 0.84 10.77
C ILE A 43 -1.07 1.18 11.50
N PRO A 44 -1.03 1.76 12.72
CA PRO A 44 -2.23 2.25 13.39
C PRO A 44 -2.93 3.31 12.53
N VAL A 45 -4.26 3.36 12.60
CA VAL A 45 -5.02 4.36 11.85
C VAL A 45 -5.02 5.71 12.60
N ILE A 46 -3.82 6.25 12.86
CA ILE A 46 -3.51 7.50 13.59
C ILE A 46 -2.42 8.26 12.83
N TYR A 47 -2.65 9.52 12.46
CA TYR A 47 -1.73 10.26 11.59
C TYR A 47 -0.34 10.43 12.20
N GLU A 48 -0.28 10.82 13.48
CA GLU A 48 0.99 11.05 14.19
C GLU A 48 1.83 9.77 14.32
N GLU A 49 1.19 8.62 14.54
CA GLU A 49 1.89 7.34 14.65
C GLU A 49 2.34 6.83 13.28
N ALA A 50 1.54 7.04 12.23
CA ALA A 50 1.95 6.76 10.86
C ALA A 50 3.18 7.59 10.48
N ASP A 51 3.20 8.88 10.80
CA ASP A 51 4.35 9.76 10.55
C ASP A 51 5.64 9.24 11.19
N LYS A 52 5.60 8.98 12.52
CA LYS A 52 6.75 8.46 13.27
C LYS A 52 7.23 7.12 12.73
N PHE A 53 6.29 6.22 12.41
CA PHE A 53 6.60 4.89 11.91
C PHE A 53 7.30 4.95 10.56
N ILE A 54 6.77 5.74 9.61
CA ILE A 54 7.32 5.84 8.26
C ILE A 54 8.71 6.48 8.29
N ASP A 55 8.90 7.57 9.04
CA ASP A 55 10.21 8.19 9.20
C ASP A 55 11.23 7.19 9.77
N HIS A 56 10.86 6.46 10.83
CA HIS A 56 11.73 5.47 11.46
C HIS A 56 12.14 4.32 10.52
N ILE A 57 11.20 3.76 9.76
CA ILE A 57 11.48 2.64 8.86
C ILE A 57 12.41 3.06 7.72
N TRP A 58 12.18 4.23 7.11
CA TRP A 58 13.08 4.72 6.05
C TRP A 58 14.48 5.03 6.57
N GLU A 59 14.61 5.54 7.80
CA GLU A 59 15.91 5.81 8.42
C GLU A 59 16.70 4.54 8.77
N THR A 60 16.03 3.41 9.03
CA THR A 60 16.67 2.21 9.60
C THR A 60 16.78 1.02 8.65
N ALA A 61 15.88 0.88 7.67
CA ALA A 61 15.78 -0.34 6.87
C ALA A 61 16.23 -0.20 5.42
N ASP A 62 16.07 0.98 4.80
CA ASP A 62 16.33 1.24 3.36
C ASP A 62 15.96 0.05 2.44
N PRO A 63 14.67 -0.37 2.40
CA PRO A 63 14.27 -1.56 1.66
C PRO A 63 14.52 -1.40 0.16
N ASP A 64 14.57 -2.50 -0.59
CA ASP A 64 14.54 -2.48 -2.06
C ASP A 64 13.13 -2.17 -2.59
N LEU A 65 12.09 -2.54 -1.83
CA LEU A 65 10.68 -2.26 -2.12
C LEU A 65 9.90 -2.00 -0.83
N MET A 66 9.26 -0.83 -0.77
CA MET A 66 8.25 -0.45 0.22
C MET A 66 6.86 -0.53 -0.42
N MET A 67 6.06 -1.51 -0.02
CA MET A 67 4.69 -1.69 -0.51
C MET A 67 3.67 -1.45 0.60
N HIS A 68 2.87 -0.41 0.46
CA HIS A 68 1.75 -0.15 1.35
C HIS A 68 0.47 -0.78 0.80
N VAL A 69 -0.31 -1.44 1.67
CA VAL A 69 -1.57 -2.08 1.31
C VAL A 69 -2.70 -1.45 2.12
N GLY A 70 -3.73 -0.96 1.43
CA GLY A 70 -4.94 -0.43 2.06
C GLY A 70 -6.19 -1.09 1.50
N VAL A 71 -7.27 -1.15 2.30
CA VAL A 71 -8.58 -1.58 1.80
C VAL A 71 -9.34 -0.38 1.22
N SER A 72 -10.07 -0.59 0.11
CA SER A 72 -10.98 0.40 -0.47
C SER A 72 -12.33 -0.22 -0.77
N ASP A 73 -13.39 0.27 -0.11
CA ASP A 73 -14.78 -0.19 -0.30
C ASP A 73 -15.34 0.10 -1.71
N LEU A 74 -14.64 0.95 -2.47
CA LEU A 74 -14.98 1.23 -3.86
C LEU A 74 -14.59 0.08 -4.80
N LEU A 75 -13.64 -0.75 -4.37
CA LEU A 75 -13.17 -1.91 -5.12
C LEU A 75 -14.01 -3.14 -4.79
N LYS A 76 -14.17 -4.03 -5.77
CA LYS A 76 -14.89 -5.30 -5.60
C LYS A 76 -14.03 -6.49 -6.01
N GLU A 77 -13.83 -6.62 -7.32
CA GLU A 77 -13.10 -7.71 -7.97
C GLU A 77 -11.85 -7.17 -8.68
N SER A 78 -11.25 -6.12 -8.10
CA SER A 78 -10.08 -5.48 -8.65
C SER A 78 -9.13 -4.97 -7.58
N ILE A 79 -7.83 -5.01 -7.90
CA ILE A 79 -6.75 -4.38 -7.14
C ILE A 79 -6.32 -3.13 -7.90
N ALA A 80 -6.23 -2.01 -7.20
CA ALA A 80 -5.70 -0.77 -7.74
C ALA A 80 -4.25 -0.60 -7.31
N ILE A 81 -3.36 -0.34 -8.27
CA ILE A 81 -1.98 0.03 -8.00
C ILE A 81 -1.86 1.54 -8.24
N GLU A 82 -1.49 2.28 -7.21
CA GLU A 82 -1.54 3.74 -7.20
C GLU A 82 -0.27 4.33 -7.81
N GLU A 83 -0.40 5.11 -8.88
CA GLU A 83 0.73 5.79 -9.52
C GLU A 83 1.15 7.06 -8.76
N GLN A 84 0.22 7.67 -8.02
CA GLN A 84 0.46 8.97 -7.40
C GLN A 84 -0.31 9.17 -6.09
N ALA A 85 0.17 10.08 -5.26
CA ALA A 85 -0.49 10.55 -4.04
C ALA A 85 -0.50 12.08 -3.97
N TYR A 86 -1.34 12.63 -3.09
CA TYR A 86 -1.56 14.06 -2.97
C TYR A 86 -1.14 14.58 -1.60
N ASN A 87 -0.53 15.76 -1.56
CA ASN A 87 -0.05 16.35 -0.31
C ASN A 87 -1.18 16.96 0.54
N PHE A 88 -2.28 17.39 -0.07
CA PHE A 88 -3.33 18.18 0.58
C PHE A 88 -4.70 17.52 0.52
N GLY A 89 -5.57 17.90 1.47
CA GLY A 89 -6.99 17.53 1.49
C GLY A 89 -7.39 16.56 2.60
N TYR A 90 -6.49 16.32 3.56
CA TYR A 90 -6.69 15.39 4.67
C TYR A 90 -7.57 16.01 5.75
N CYS A 91 -8.89 16.02 5.51
CA CYS A 91 -9.88 16.60 6.42
C CYS A 91 -10.61 15.52 7.25
N GLU A 92 -10.40 14.25 6.93
CA GLU A 92 -11.01 13.12 7.63
C GLU A 92 -10.24 12.79 8.90
N LYS A 93 -10.98 12.63 10.01
CA LYS A 93 -10.42 12.38 11.34
C LYS A 93 -9.91 10.94 11.46
N ASP A 94 -8.77 10.80 12.11
CA ASP A 94 -8.25 9.51 12.55
C ASP A 94 -9.08 8.93 13.72
N ILE A 95 -8.71 7.74 14.21
CA ILE A 95 -9.43 7.08 15.31
C ILE A 95 -9.37 7.83 16.64
N LEU A 96 -8.47 8.81 16.77
CA LEU A 96 -8.37 9.69 17.93
C LEU A 96 -9.11 11.03 17.72
N GLY A 97 -9.75 11.21 16.55
CA GLY A 97 -10.50 12.42 16.23
C GLY A 97 -9.65 13.56 15.68
N HIS A 98 -8.39 13.29 15.30
CA HIS A 98 -7.44 14.28 14.81
C HIS A 98 -7.31 14.29 13.29
N VAL A 99 -6.88 15.42 12.75
CA VAL A 99 -6.48 15.59 11.33
C VAL A 99 -5.04 16.10 11.29
N PRO A 100 -4.30 15.91 10.18
CA PRO A 100 -2.97 16.46 10.03
C PRO A 100 -2.98 17.98 10.13
N LEU A 101 -1.87 18.55 10.62
CA LEU A 101 -1.71 19.99 10.65
C LEU A 101 -1.86 20.56 9.24
N ASN A 102 -2.69 21.61 9.10
CA ASN A 102 -3.02 22.24 7.81
C ASN A 102 -3.66 21.28 6.77
N ASN A 103 -4.17 20.12 7.19
CA ASN A 103 -4.76 19.09 6.34
C ASN A 103 -3.79 18.65 5.21
N CYS A 104 -2.48 18.62 5.51
CA CYS A 104 -1.45 18.19 4.57
C CYS A 104 -0.43 17.23 5.19
N VAL A 105 0.32 16.53 4.34
CA VAL A 105 1.38 15.61 4.77
C VAL A 105 2.65 16.38 5.11
N ALA A 106 3.09 17.27 4.21
CA ALA A 106 4.30 18.06 4.42
C ALA A 106 4.14 19.48 3.84
N ALA A 107 4.32 20.50 4.68
CA ALA A 107 4.05 21.90 4.32
C ALA A 107 4.85 22.44 3.12
N ASN A 108 6.03 21.88 2.84
CA ASN A 108 6.96 22.38 1.81
C ASN A 108 7.01 21.52 0.54
N TYR A 109 6.06 20.60 0.33
CA TYR A 109 6.06 19.68 -0.81
C TYR A 109 5.06 20.03 -1.90
N ASN A 110 5.38 19.60 -3.13
CA ASN A 110 4.50 19.66 -4.29
C ASN A 110 3.11 19.07 -3.99
N SER A 111 2.11 19.49 -4.74
CA SER A 111 0.73 19.01 -4.55
C SER A 111 0.56 17.52 -4.81
N VAL A 112 1.40 16.92 -5.68
CA VAL A 112 1.34 15.52 -6.10
C VAL A 112 2.75 14.94 -6.18
N LEU A 113 2.92 13.71 -5.70
CA LEU A 113 4.12 12.89 -5.92
C LEU A 113 3.71 11.60 -6.64
N LYS A 114 4.61 11.09 -7.47
CA LYS A 114 4.44 9.83 -8.20
C LYS A 114 5.49 8.82 -7.78
N THR A 115 5.14 7.54 -7.81
CA THR A 115 6.15 6.48 -7.82
C THR A 115 6.89 6.52 -9.15
N GLU A 116 8.18 6.18 -9.13
CA GLU A 116 8.98 6.03 -10.35
C GLU A 116 8.89 4.61 -10.94
N PHE A 117 8.24 3.68 -10.22
CA PHE A 117 7.90 2.40 -10.81
C PHE A 117 6.93 2.58 -11.99
N PRO A 118 7.12 1.85 -13.10
CA PRO A 118 6.24 1.97 -14.26
C PRO A 118 4.95 1.18 -14.01
N VAL A 119 4.03 1.77 -13.24
CA VAL A 119 2.79 1.12 -12.74
C VAL A 119 1.96 0.52 -13.86
N GLU A 120 1.82 1.21 -14.99
CA GLU A 120 1.10 0.68 -16.16
C GLU A 120 1.72 -0.63 -16.68
N SER A 121 3.05 -0.72 -16.73
CA SER A 121 3.76 -1.93 -17.16
C SER A 121 3.60 -3.07 -16.15
N ILE A 122 3.65 -2.75 -14.85
CA ILE A 122 3.39 -3.72 -13.77
C ILE A 122 1.97 -4.29 -13.91
N VAL A 123 0.96 -3.43 -14.02
CA VAL A 123 -0.45 -3.81 -14.18
C VAL A 123 -0.66 -4.67 -15.43
N ASN A 124 -0.09 -4.28 -16.57
CA ASN A 124 -0.20 -5.04 -17.81
C ASN A 124 0.44 -6.43 -17.69
N SER A 125 1.62 -6.52 -17.07
CA SER A 125 2.28 -7.80 -16.83
C SER A 125 1.48 -8.69 -15.87
N LEU A 126 0.93 -8.13 -14.80
CA LEU A 126 0.12 -8.87 -13.85
C LEU A 126 -1.15 -9.42 -14.52
N ASN A 127 -1.88 -8.61 -15.27
CA ASN A 127 -3.07 -9.07 -15.97
C ASN A 127 -2.78 -10.10 -17.07
N ALA A 128 -1.56 -10.13 -17.62
CA ALA A 128 -1.15 -11.14 -18.60
C ALA A 128 -0.76 -12.49 -17.96
N CYS A 129 -0.24 -12.48 -16.73
CA CYS A 129 0.32 -13.67 -16.09
C CYS A 129 -0.50 -14.20 -14.90
N TYR A 130 -1.34 -13.37 -14.28
CA TYR A 130 -2.15 -13.75 -13.14
C TYR A 130 -3.40 -14.49 -13.61
N LEU A 131 -3.46 -15.79 -13.31
CA LEU A 131 -4.46 -16.71 -13.86
C LEU A 131 -5.77 -16.77 -13.07
N ASP A 132 -5.89 -16.01 -11.97
CA ASP A 132 -7.16 -15.91 -11.27
C ASP A 132 -8.12 -15.01 -12.05
N SER A 133 -9.16 -15.59 -12.64
CA SER A 133 -10.11 -14.89 -13.49
C SER A 133 -10.95 -13.85 -12.77
N ASN A 134 -11.00 -13.89 -11.43
CA ASN A 134 -11.91 -13.08 -10.63
C ASN A 134 -11.26 -11.81 -10.07
N LEU A 135 -9.96 -11.59 -10.29
CA LEU A 135 -9.26 -10.42 -9.78
C LEU A 135 -8.44 -9.75 -10.87
N LYS A 136 -8.75 -8.48 -11.15
CA LYS A 136 -8.03 -7.67 -12.14
C LYS A 136 -7.20 -6.58 -11.50
N PHE A 137 -6.04 -6.30 -12.08
CA PHE A 137 -5.20 -5.18 -11.69
C PHE A 137 -5.52 -3.97 -12.56
N HIS A 138 -5.49 -2.77 -11.99
CA HIS A 138 -5.61 -1.53 -12.74
C HIS A 138 -4.76 -0.43 -12.13
N VAL A 139 -4.38 0.54 -12.96
CA VAL A 139 -3.71 1.76 -12.49
C VAL A 139 -4.75 2.65 -11.83
N SER A 140 -4.41 3.23 -10.68
CA SER A 140 -5.19 4.29 -10.05
C SER A 140 -4.32 5.54 -9.84
N ASN A 141 -4.94 6.70 -9.94
CA ASN A 141 -4.31 8.00 -9.77
C ASN A 141 -4.91 8.79 -8.59
N ASP A 142 -5.79 8.15 -7.82
CA ASP A 142 -6.43 8.74 -6.66
C ASP A 142 -6.56 7.76 -5.49
N PRO A 143 -5.54 7.70 -4.61
CA PRO A 143 -5.60 6.90 -3.40
C PRO A 143 -6.51 7.50 -2.31
N GLY A 144 -7.25 8.58 -2.59
CA GLY A 144 -8.08 9.27 -1.60
C GLY A 144 -7.29 10.25 -0.73
N ARG A 145 -7.91 10.73 0.36
CA ARG A 145 -7.35 11.73 1.29
C ARG A 145 -7.50 11.32 2.76
N TYR A 146 -7.26 10.03 3.01
CA TYR A 146 -7.20 9.46 4.35
C TYR A 146 -5.83 8.84 4.64
N LEU A 147 -5.69 8.08 5.72
CA LEU A 147 -4.39 7.57 6.19
C LEU A 147 -3.65 6.67 5.20
N CYS A 148 -4.36 5.94 4.34
CA CYS A 148 -3.73 5.17 3.26
C CYS A 148 -2.88 6.05 2.34
N SER A 149 -3.51 7.08 1.76
CA SER A 149 -2.86 8.08 0.90
C SER A 149 -1.82 8.92 1.64
N TYR A 150 -2.09 9.25 2.92
CA TYR A 150 -1.15 9.99 3.76
C TYR A 150 0.17 9.23 3.93
N THR A 151 0.08 7.96 4.31
CA THR A 151 1.20 7.03 4.47
C THR A 151 1.95 6.86 3.15
N TYR A 152 1.23 6.70 2.04
CA TYR A 152 1.84 6.59 0.72
C TYR A 152 2.66 7.84 0.37
N PHE A 153 2.06 9.02 0.49
CA PHE A 153 2.73 10.29 0.18
C PHE A 153 3.97 10.47 1.05
N LYS A 154 3.87 10.15 2.35
CA LYS A 154 4.99 10.23 3.28
C LYS A 154 6.15 9.31 2.88
N SER A 155 5.90 8.09 2.42
CA SER A 155 6.95 7.22 1.89
C SER A 155 7.51 7.70 0.54
N LEU A 156 6.68 8.28 -0.33
CA LEU A 156 7.16 8.88 -1.59
C LEU A 156 8.11 10.06 -1.36
N ILE A 157 7.94 10.81 -0.26
CA ILE A 157 8.89 11.85 0.15
C ILE A 157 10.28 11.27 0.41
N HIS A 158 10.34 10.10 1.06
CA HIS A 158 11.59 9.43 1.39
C HIS A 158 12.23 8.82 0.16
N ASN A 159 11.48 8.04 -0.63
CA ASN A 159 12.01 7.44 -1.85
C ASN A 159 10.89 7.04 -2.84
N SER A 160 10.76 7.80 -3.94
CA SER A 160 9.83 7.52 -5.04
C SER A 160 10.24 6.32 -5.91
N GLU A 161 11.52 5.99 -5.97
CA GLU A 161 12.06 4.86 -6.74
C GLU A 161 11.79 3.50 -6.09
N LYS A 162 11.39 3.49 -4.81
CA LYS A 162 11.23 2.27 -4.02
C LYS A 162 9.86 2.10 -3.38
N THR A 163 8.94 3.04 -3.58
CA THR A 163 7.62 3.04 -2.92
C THR A 163 6.48 2.75 -3.88
N ILE A 164 5.55 1.88 -3.49
CA ILE A 164 4.26 1.70 -4.17
C ILE A 164 3.12 1.56 -3.15
N PHE A 165 1.91 1.90 -3.58
CA PHE A 165 0.70 1.67 -2.81
C PHE A 165 -0.30 0.82 -3.60
N VAL A 166 -0.95 -0.11 -2.91
CA VAL A 166 -1.90 -1.06 -3.46
C VAL A 166 -3.20 -0.99 -2.67
N HIS A 167 -4.29 -0.58 -3.31
CA HIS A 167 -5.63 -0.75 -2.75
C HIS A 167 -6.20 -2.11 -3.14
N ILE A 168 -6.67 -2.83 -2.13
CA ILE A 168 -7.36 -4.11 -2.26
C ILE A 168 -8.86 -3.93 -1.98
N PRO A 169 -9.72 -4.79 -2.55
CA PRO A 169 -11.13 -4.79 -2.19
C PRO A 169 -11.34 -5.43 -0.80
N PRO A 170 -12.51 -5.19 -0.18
CA PRO A 170 -12.93 -5.96 0.98
C PRO A 170 -13.06 -7.45 0.63
N PHE A 171 -12.97 -8.31 1.64
CA PHE A 171 -13.15 -9.73 1.43
C PHE A 171 -14.61 -10.06 1.09
N SER A 172 -14.79 -11.03 0.19
CA SER A 172 -16.09 -11.46 -0.32
C SER A 172 -16.08 -12.96 -0.63
N SER A 173 -17.19 -13.49 -1.15
CA SER A 173 -17.25 -14.86 -1.65
C SER A 173 -16.30 -15.14 -2.83
N PHE A 174 -15.84 -14.10 -3.52
CA PHE A 174 -14.95 -14.20 -4.68
C PHE A 174 -13.52 -13.73 -4.38
N THR A 175 -13.35 -12.91 -3.33
CA THR A 175 -12.07 -12.32 -2.96
C THR A 175 -11.72 -12.69 -1.54
N SER A 176 -10.91 -13.73 -1.36
CA SER A 176 -10.47 -14.20 -0.04
C SER A 176 -9.14 -13.57 0.39
N GLU A 177 -8.82 -13.69 1.68
CA GLU A 177 -7.48 -13.35 2.23
C GLU A 177 -6.36 -14.03 1.43
N GLU A 178 -6.51 -15.33 1.13
CA GLU A 178 -5.55 -16.12 0.35
C GLU A 178 -5.42 -15.58 -1.09
N THR A 179 -6.55 -15.22 -1.72
CA THR A 179 -6.59 -14.65 -3.06
C THR A 179 -5.82 -13.33 -3.11
N ILE A 180 -6.04 -12.43 -2.15
CA ILE A 180 -5.33 -11.16 -2.09
C ILE A 180 -3.85 -11.36 -1.77
N ALA A 181 -3.50 -12.23 -0.83
CA ALA A 181 -2.11 -12.50 -0.51
C ALA A 181 -1.32 -13.04 -1.72
N ASN A 182 -1.92 -13.93 -2.52
CA ASN A 182 -1.32 -14.41 -3.77
C ASN A 182 -1.15 -13.30 -4.82
N ALA A 183 -2.08 -12.35 -4.87
CA ALA A 183 -1.96 -11.18 -5.73
C ALA A 183 -0.83 -10.25 -5.28
N LEU A 184 -0.74 -9.93 -3.98
CA LEU A 184 0.36 -9.15 -3.40
C LEU A 184 1.72 -9.81 -3.64
N ARG A 185 1.79 -11.14 -3.46
CA ARG A 185 2.97 -11.94 -3.81
C ARG A 185 3.35 -11.79 -5.28
N SER A 186 2.37 -11.78 -6.18
CA SER A 186 2.63 -11.60 -7.62
C SER A 186 3.13 -10.20 -7.96
N ILE A 187 2.65 -9.17 -7.25
CA ILE A 187 3.18 -7.81 -7.34
C ILE A 187 4.66 -7.81 -6.93
N ILE A 188 4.99 -8.29 -5.72
CA ILE A 188 6.37 -8.29 -5.20
C ILE A 188 7.35 -9.04 -6.12
N LEU A 189 6.90 -10.13 -6.74
CA LEU A 189 7.72 -10.95 -7.63
C LEU A 189 7.75 -10.44 -9.08
N SER A 190 7.04 -9.35 -9.39
CA SER A 190 7.06 -8.75 -10.72
C SER A 190 8.49 -8.35 -11.09
N PRO A 191 8.98 -8.74 -12.28
CA PRO A 191 10.33 -8.40 -12.71
C PRO A 191 10.50 -6.89 -12.90
N THR A 192 9.41 -6.15 -13.07
CA THR A 192 9.42 -4.70 -13.36
C THR A 192 9.90 -3.85 -12.18
N PHE A 193 9.92 -4.40 -10.96
CA PHE A 193 10.51 -3.72 -9.80
C PHE A 193 12.05 -3.78 -9.78
N TYR A 194 12.69 -4.52 -10.70
CA TYR A 194 14.08 -4.95 -10.55
C TYR A 194 14.90 -5.05 -11.84
#